data_AF-A0A0D6XNU9-F1
#
_entry.id   AF-A0A0D6XNU9-F1
#
_cell.length_a   1.000
_cell.length_b   1.000
_cell.length_c   1.000
_cell.angle_alpha   90.00
_cell.angle_beta   90.00
_cell.angle_gamma   90.00
#
_symmetry.space_group_name_H-M   'P 1'
#
loop_
_entity.id
_entity.type
_entity.pdbx_description
1 polymer ?
#
loop_
_entity_poly.entity_id
_entity_poly.type
_entity_poly.pdbx_seq_one_letter_code
_entity_poly.pdbx_strand_id
1 'polypeptide(L)' 'MCNDILKLLKIKDKNIQVVDVQDDVEVRGQRSTVIHGTLSYLPEACEWCGHKNEGQIHKHGNVFLV' A
#
# COMPACT_ATOMS: atom_id res chain seq x y z
N MET A 1 16.67 7.15 -2.31
CA MET A 1 15.99 6.17 -3.18
C MET A 1 15.51 6.88 -4.43
N CYS A 2 15.92 6.42 -5.61
CA CYS A 2 15.61 7.09 -6.87
C CYS A 2 14.12 6.90 -7.22
N ASN A 3 13.39 8.01 -7.33
CA ASN A 3 11.98 8.08 -7.70
C ASN A 3 11.68 7.53 -9.12
N ASP A 4 12.72 7.20 -9.90
CA ASP A 4 12.61 6.90 -11.33
C ASP A 4 12.05 5.49 -11.59
N ILE A 5 12.32 4.53 -10.71
CA ILE A 5 11.74 3.17 -10.77
C ILE A 5 10.23 3.20 -10.51
N LEU A 6 9.79 3.99 -9.52
CA LEU A 6 8.36 4.19 -9.21
C LEU A 6 7.61 4.82 -10.40
N LYS A 7 8.24 5.79 -11.07
CA LYS A 7 7.69 6.42 -12.28
C LYS A 7 7.61 5.45 -13.46
N LEU A 8 8.62 4.61 -13.66
CA LEU A 8 8.66 3.58 -14.71
C LEU A 8 7.52 2.59 -14.61
N LEU A 9 7.22 2.12 -13.38
CA LEU A 9 6.16 1.14 -13.14
C LEU A 9 4.76 1.75 -13.07
N LYS A 10 4.64 3.07 -13.31
CA LYS A 10 3.39 3.84 -13.17
C LYS A 10 2.72 3.66 -11.79
N ILE A 11 3.50 3.33 -10.77
CA ILE A 11 3.03 3.26 -9.38
C ILE A 11 2.91 4.72 -8.92
N LYS A 12 1.75 5.32 -9.19
CA LYS A 12 1.41 6.70 -8.81
C LYS A 12 0.53 6.79 -7.57
N ASP A 13 0.10 5.63 -7.06
CA ASP A 13 -0.75 5.58 -5.88
C ASP A 13 0.06 5.97 -4.65
N LYS A 14 -0.41 6.99 -3.93
CA LYS A 14 0.22 7.49 -2.70
C LYS A 14 0.15 6.46 -1.56
N ASN A 15 -0.73 5.47 -1.69
CA ASN A 15 -0.93 4.41 -0.71
C ASN A 15 0.13 3.30 -0.82
N ILE A 16 0.92 3.26 -1.91
CA ILE A 16 1.98 2.25 -2.09
C ILE A 16 3.30 2.78 -1.55
N GLN A 17 3.84 2.08 -0.56
CA GLN A 17 5.17 2.34 -0.01
C GLN A 17 6.12 1.22 -0.42
N VAL A 18 7.16 1.55 -1.17
CA VAL A 18 8.22 0.59 -1.51
C VAL A 18 9.17 0.44 -0.34
N VAL A 19 9.40 -0.81 0.06
CA VAL A 19 10.24 -1.19 1.20
C VAL A 19 11.61 -1.64 0.70
N ASP A 20 11.65 -2.43 -0.36
CA ASP A 20 12.88 -3.04 -0.88
C ASP A 20 12.81 -3.26 -2.40
N VAL A 21 13.97 -3.22 -3.06
CA VAL A 21 14.13 -3.45 -4.50
C VAL A 21 15.32 -4.38 -4.71
N GLN A 22 15.09 -5.48 -5.43
CA GLN A 22 16.12 -6.46 -5.76
C GLN A 22 16.22 -6.59 -7.27
N ASP A 23 17.42 -6.39 -7.81
CA ASP A 23 17.71 -6.57 -9.23
C ASP A 23 18.25 -7.97 -9.52
N ASP A 24 18.06 -8.45 -10.75
CA ASP A 24 18.59 -9.72 -11.25
C ASP A 24 18.18 -10.95 -10.41
N VAL A 25 16.92 -10.97 -9.97
CA VAL A 25 16.33 -12.11 -9.25
C VAL A 25 15.70 -13.07 -10.27
N GLU A 26 16.00 -14.36 -10.16
CA GLU A 26 15.32 -15.37 -10.97
C GLU A 26 13.93 -15.67 -10.41
N VAL A 27 12.90 -15.21 -11.12
CA VAL A 27 11.50 -15.49 -10.80
C VAL A 27 10.92 -16.33 -11.93
N ARG A 28 10.52 -17.56 -11.62
CA ARG A 28 9.94 -18.51 -12.60
C ARG A 28 10.84 -18.73 -13.83
N GLY A 29 12.16 -18.81 -13.62
CA GLY A 29 13.14 -19.03 -14.69
C GLY A 29 13.48 -17.78 -15.52
N GLN A 30 13.04 -16.58 -15.10
CA GLN A 30 13.33 -15.32 -15.79
C GLN A 30 14.00 -14.33 -14.84
N ARG A 31 15.07 -13.69 -15.29
CA ARG A 31 15.72 -12.58 -14.58
C ARG A 31 14.77 -11.39 -14.52
N SER A 32 14.52 -10.94 -13.30
CA SER A 32 13.51 -9.95 -12.97
C SER A 32 14.05 -8.97 -11.94
N THR A 33 13.61 -7.72 -12.02
CA THR A 33 13.69 -6.79 -10.88
C THR A 33 12.43 -6.98 -10.04
N VAL A 34 12.61 -7.32 -8.77
CA VAL A 34 11.52 -7.55 -7.80
C VAL A 34 11.43 -6.36 -6.86
N ILE A 35 10.22 -5.87 -6.65
CA ILE A 35 9.96 -4.73 -5.76
C ILE A 35 8.99 -5.18 -4.68
N HIS A 36 9.43 -5.05 -3.44
CA HIS A 36 8.62 -5.33 -2.26
C HIS A 36 8.07 -4.01 -1.73
N GLY A 37 6.78 -3.98 -1.44
CA GLY A 37 6.12 -2.81 -0.91
C GLY A 37 4.82 -3.15 -0.19
N THR A 38 4.32 -2.19 0.57
CA THR A 38 3.03 -2.28 1.27
C THR A 38 2.04 -1.32 0.61
N LEU A 39 0.83 -1.79 0.34
CA LEU A 39 -0.31 -0.96 -0.06
C LEU A 39 -1.17 -0.70 1.18
N SER A 40 -1.14 0.54 1.67
CA SER A 40 -1.88 0.95 2.87
C SER A 40 -2.84 2.07 2.53
N TYR A 41 -4.13 1.82 2.70
CA TYR A 41 -5.18 2.83 2.54
C TYR A 41 -5.88 3.06 3.88
N LEU A 42 -5.92 4.31 4.33
CA LEU A 42 -6.67 4.71 5.51
C LEU A 42 -7.74 5.71 5.07
N PRO A 43 -9.02 5.31 4.97
CA PRO A 43 -10.10 6.22 4.59
C PRO A 43 -10.30 7.27 5.69
N GLU A 44 -10.52 8.54 5.34
CA GLU A 44 -10.85 9.58 6.33
C GLU A 44 -12.29 9.45 6.85
N ALA A 45 -13.19 8.90 6.03
CA ALA A 45 -14.56 8.60 6.40
C ALA A 45 -15.10 7.43 5.55
N CYS A 46 -16.12 6.75 6.06
CA CYS A 46 -16.85 5.75 5.29
C CYS A 46 -17.62 6.43 4.15
N GLU A 47 -17.36 6.05 2.90
CA GLU A 47 -18.03 6.62 1.73
C GLU A 47 -19.55 6.39 1.72
N TRP A 48 -20.03 5.37 2.44
CA TRP A 48 -21.45 5.02 2.48
C TRP A 48 -22.24 5.75 3.58
N CYS A 49 -21.67 5.89 4.78
CA CYS A 49 -22.40 6.45 5.93
C CYS A 49 -21.79 7.75 6.49
N GLY A 50 -20.67 8.21 5.94
CA GLY A 50 -20.01 9.46 6.33
C GLY A 50 -19.36 9.44 7.72
N HIS A 51 -19.34 8.30 8.41
CA HIS A 51 -18.64 8.20 9.70
C HIS A 51 -17.14 8.42 9.50
N LYS A 52 -16.58 9.35 10.28
CA LYS A 52 -15.16 9.67 10.25
C LYS A 52 -14.33 8.54 10.82
N ASN A 53 -13.16 8.33 10.25
CA ASN A 53 -12.15 7.44 10.77
C ASN A 53 -11.28 8.20 11.77
N GLU A 54 -11.65 8.15 13.04
CA GLU A 54 -10.88 8.74 14.15
C GLU A 54 -9.86 7.74 14.74
N GLY A 55 -9.34 6.82 13.91
CA GLY A 55 -8.48 5.72 14.37
C GLY A 55 -9.25 4.65 15.14
N GLN A 56 -10.54 4.49 14.83
CA GLN A 56 -11.45 3.56 15.49
C GLN A 56 -12.16 2.69 14.46
N ILE A 57 -12.10 1.37 14.63
CA ILE A 57 -12.88 0.41 13.86
C ILE A 57 -14.08 -0.02 14.69
N HIS A 58 -15.28 0.19 14.16
CA HIS A 58 -16.50 -0.33 14.73
C HIS A 58 -16.79 -1.72 14.15
N LYS A 59 -16.67 -2.78 14.96
CA LYS A 59 -16.99 -4.16 14.56
C LYS A 59 -18.04 -4.73 15.50
N HIS A 60 -19.20 -5.12 14.95
CA HIS A 60 -20.34 -5.66 15.70
C HIS A 60 -20.80 -4.75 16.86
N GLY A 61 -20.80 -3.43 16.66
CA GLY A 61 -21.16 -2.47 17.70
C GLY A 61 -20.07 -2.20 18.75
N ASN A 62 -18.93 -2.88 18.68
CA ASN A 62 -17.78 -2.63 19.55
C ASN A 62 -16.74 -1.77 18.84
N VAL A 63 -16.09 -0.88 19.60
CA VAL A 63 -15.06 0.04 19.10
C VAL A 63 -13.68 -0.55 19.39
N PHE A 64 -12.83 -0.61 18.37
CA PHE A 64 -11.44 -1.06 18.45
C PHE A 64 -10.52 0.08 18.03
N LEU A 65 -9.45 0.35 18.78
CA LEU A 65 -8.42 1.31 18.38
C LEU A 65 -7.51 0.67 17.32
N VAL A 66 -7.20 1.43 16.26
CA VAL A 66 -6.30 1.04 15.17
C VAL A 66 -4.87 1.40 15.49
#